data_AF-A0A958DN15-F1
#
_entry.id   AF-A0A958DN15-F1
#
_cell.length_a   1.000
_cell.length_b   1.000
_cell.length_c   1.000
_cell.angle_alpha   90.00
_cell.angle_beta   90.00
_cell.angle_gamma   90.00
#
_symmetry.space_group_name_H-M   'P 1'
#
loop_
_entity.id
_entity.type
_entity.pdbx_description
1 polymer ?
#
loop_
_entity_poly.entity_id
_entity_poly.type
_entity_poly.pdbx_seq_one_letter_code
_entity_poly.pdbx_strand_id
1 'polypeptide(L)' 'MAKKALIAKAKRKQKFKVREYNRCQRCGRP' A
#
# COMPACT_ATOMS: atom_id res chain seq x y z
N MET A 1 0.43 3.70 12.59
CA MET A 1 -0.78 3.28 11.83
C MET A 1 -0.77 3.93 10.45
N ALA A 2 -0.88 3.15 9.39
CA ALA A 2 -0.92 3.73 8.06
C ALA A 2 -2.25 4.47 7.82
N LYS A 3 -2.19 5.64 7.18
CA LYS A 3 -3.39 6.37 6.76
C LYS A 3 -4.23 5.48 5.84
N LYS A 4 -5.55 5.42 6.08
CA LYS A 4 -6.51 4.62 5.26
C LYS A 4 -6.37 4.93 3.76
N ALA A 5 -6.12 6.20 3.42
CA ALA A 5 -5.85 6.64 2.05
C ALA A 5 -4.64 5.94 1.40
N LEU A 6 -3.57 5.67 2.16
CA LEU A 6 -2.37 5.01 1.65
C LEU A 6 -2.61 3.51 1.41
N ILE A 7 -3.38 2.87 2.28
CA ILE A 7 -3.78 1.46 2.11
C ILE A 7 -4.65 1.31 0.86
N ALA A 8 -5.65 2.18 0.69
CA ALA A 8 -6.49 2.18 -0.52
C ALA A 8 -5.67 2.44 -1.80
N LYS A 9 -4.69 3.35 -1.74
CA LYS A 9 -3.77 3.61 -2.86
C LYS A 9 -2.94 2.37 -3.22
N ALA A 10 -2.41 1.65 -2.23
CA ALA A 10 -1.60 0.45 -2.44
C ALA A 10 -2.40 -0.75 -2.97
N LYS A 11 -3.70 -0.85 -2.62
CA LYS A 11 -4.60 -1.88 -3.17
C LYS A 11 -4.95 -1.68 -4.65
N ARG A 12 -4.78 -0.47 -5.18
CA ARG A 12 -5.03 -0.19 -6.60
C ARG A 12 -3.84 -0.64 -7.44
N LYS A 13 -4.11 -1.13 -8.65
CA LYS A 13 -3.09 -1.48 -9.65
C LYS A 13 -2.19 -0.26 -9.90
N GLN A 14 -0.89 -0.41 -9.64
CA GLN A 14 0.05 0.68 -9.86
C GLN A 14 0.37 0.82 -11.36
N LYS A 15 0.65 2.05 -11.80
CA LYS A 15 1.03 2.35 -13.18
C LYS A 15 2.37 1.70 -13.57
N PHE A 16 3.28 1.57 -12.61
CA PHE A 16 4.61 1.00 -12.81
C PHE A 16 4.87 -0.05 -11.74
N LYS A 17 5.43 -1.20 -12.14
CA LYS A 17 5.73 -2.32 -11.23
C LYS A 17 6.65 -1.93 -10.07
N VAL A 18 7.57 -1.00 -10.29
CA VAL A 18 8.51 -0.50 -9.27
C VAL A 18 7.86 0.22 -8.08
N ARG A 19 6.56 0.56 -8.18
CA ARG A 19 5.82 1.26 -7.11
C ARG A 19 5.12 0.30 -6.16
N GLU A 20 5.12 -1.00 -6.45
CA GLU A 20 4.58 -2.00 -5.55
C GLU A 20 5.58 -2.26 -4.42
N TYR A 21 5.11 -2.09 -3.19
CA TYR A 21 5.86 -2.43 -1.99
C TYR A 21 4.95 -3.20 -1.05
N ASN A 22 5.55 -4.06 -0.23
CA ASN A 22 4.79 -4.88 0.68
C ASN A 22 4.22 -4.02 1.82
N ARG A 23 3.00 -4.30 2.26
CA ARG A 23 2.43 -3.66 3.45
C ARG A 23 1.98 -4.73 4.42
N CYS A 24 2.27 -4.52 5.70
CA CYS A 24 1.77 -5.40 6.75
C CYS A 24 0.24 -5.44 6.75
N GLN A 25 -0.35 -6.63 6.67
CA GLN A 25 -1.81 -6.81 6.67
C GLN A 25 -2.46 -6.51 8.03
N ARG A 26 -1.70 -6.59 9.13
CA ARG A 26 -2.19 -6.31 10.48
C ARG A 26 -2.18 -4.81 10.83
N CYS A 27 -1.10 -4.09 10.47
CA CYS A 27 -0.90 -2.70 10.91
C CYS A 27 -0.69 -1.68 9.76
N GLY A 28 -0.61 -2.14 8.51
CA GLY A 28 -0.50 -1.30 7.31
C GLY A 28 0.86 -0.65 7.08
N ARG A 29 1.86 -0.97 7.92
CA ARG A 29 3.23 -0.44 7.80
C ARG A 29 3.82 -0.89 6.45
N PRO A 30 4.37 0.05 5.64
CA PRO A 30 5.16 -0.32 4.47
C PRO A 30 6.38 -1.15 4.88
#